data_AF-A0A7Z9N6A1-F1
#
_entry.id   AF-A0A7Z9N6A1-F1
#
_cell.length_a   1.000
_cell.length_b   1.000
_cell.length_c   1.000
_cell.angle_alpha   90.00
_cell.angle_beta   90.00
_cell.angle_gamma   90.00
#
_symmetry.space_group_name_H-M   'P 1'
#
loop_
_entity.id
_entity.type
_entity.pdbx_description
1 polymer ?
#
loop_
_entity_poly.entity_id
_entity_poly.type
_entity_poly.pdbx_seq_one_letter_code
_entity_poly.pdbx_strand_id
1 'polypeptide(L)'
;ITGNTFPKGHPYSWTVIGSLDDLDAASLEDVQEWFKAYYGAANAVISIAGDIETQTAKAKVEKYFGSIPAGPPVARHDVWIAKMEGTHRQLAQDRVPLPRIYKVWNIPQWGSADADYLNLVSDVLSVGKNSRFYKRLVYEDQIATSVSAYVDLREIAGQFTIVATAQQGVDLKDIEKAIDEELAIFLQKGPSRSEMDRIKTQYRAGFIRGIERIGGFGGKSDILARNQVYGDRPDQYKITLDRVAAATAKDLKESANRWLSDGVYVLEIHPFPDYSASTEDADRSKLPDVGDFPPLRFPDLEKTTLANGLNVILAERHDIPVVDFNWVFDAGYAADQFGLPGTASMTMNMLDEGTKKRSALEISAEKDRLGASLGSSSQLDICNVRLSALKENLEQSLALAADVILNPVFPEDELARLKKQRMARIKQEKVRPFSMALRVFPKLLYGQDHAYSNPLTGSGTEASTMAMTRNDLADFHKTWLQPKNSTLVVVGDISLEELVPKLEK
;
A
#
# COMPACT_ATOMS: atom_id res chain seq x y z
N ILE A 1 1.06 -12.22 18.77
CA ILE A 1 1.64 -12.96 17.61
C ILE A 1 3.07 -13.35 17.95
N THR A 2 4.01 -12.42 18.04
CA THR A 2 5.45 -12.65 18.27
C THR A 2 5.77 -13.73 19.33
N GLY A 3 5.30 -13.57 20.56
CA GLY A 3 5.56 -14.56 21.64
C GLY A 3 4.82 -15.90 21.50
N ASN A 4 3.87 -16.02 20.57
CA ASN A 4 3.15 -17.27 20.30
C ASN A 4 3.65 -17.97 19.03
N THR A 5 4.41 -17.28 18.17
CA THR A 5 4.93 -17.84 16.92
C THR A 5 6.39 -18.19 17.00
N PHE A 6 7.19 -17.55 17.85
CA PHE A 6 8.60 -17.90 18.05
C PHE A 6 8.83 -18.46 19.46
N PRO A 7 9.67 -19.50 19.62
CA PRO A 7 9.95 -20.08 20.93
C PRO A 7 10.69 -19.10 21.83
N LYS A 8 10.53 -19.26 23.15
CA LYS A 8 11.25 -18.46 24.14
C LYS A 8 12.77 -18.55 23.90
N GLY A 9 13.43 -17.40 23.91
CA GLY A 9 14.87 -17.28 23.64
C GLY A 9 15.22 -17.05 22.17
N HIS A 10 14.25 -17.20 21.25
CA HIS A 10 14.43 -16.73 19.89
C HIS A 10 14.47 -15.19 19.87
N PRO A 11 15.40 -14.54 19.13
CA PRO A 11 15.48 -13.08 19.02
C PRO A 11 14.21 -12.39 18.48
N TYR A 12 13.26 -13.17 17.95
CA TYR A 12 12.00 -12.71 17.38
C TYR A 12 10.81 -13.12 18.26
N SER A 13 11.05 -13.50 19.52
CA SER A 13 9.99 -13.87 20.47
C SER A 13 9.45 -12.69 21.29
N TRP A 14 10.01 -11.49 21.13
CA TRP A 14 9.55 -10.23 21.74
C TRP A 14 9.41 -9.10 20.73
N THR A 15 8.63 -8.08 21.10
CA THR A 15 8.40 -6.89 20.27
C THR A 15 9.58 -5.92 20.36
N VAL A 16 9.83 -5.17 19.27
CA VAL A 16 10.90 -4.17 19.20
C VAL A 16 10.79 -3.11 20.30
N ILE A 17 9.56 -2.74 20.70
CA ILE A 17 9.29 -1.77 21.76
C ILE A 17 9.59 -2.33 23.18
N GLY A 18 9.84 -3.63 23.32
CA GLY A 18 9.99 -4.29 24.62
C GLY A 18 8.67 -4.48 25.36
N SER A 19 8.75 -4.82 26.65
CA SER A 19 7.64 -4.83 27.60
C SER A 19 7.72 -3.64 28.57
N LEU A 20 6.63 -3.28 29.24
CA LEU A 20 6.68 -2.22 30.27
C LEU A 20 7.65 -2.59 31.40
N ASP A 21 7.68 -3.85 31.82
CA ASP A 21 8.59 -4.34 32.85
C ASP A 21 10.06 -4.15 32.44
N ASP A 22 10.40 -4.45 31.18
CA ASP A 22 11.77 -4.24 30.66
C ASP A 22 12.12 -2.74 30.57
N LEU A 23 11.16 -1.89 30.19
CA LEU A 23 11.35 -0.44 30.08
C LEU A 23 11.55 0.20 31.47
N ASP A 24 10.81 -0.24 32.47
CA ASP A 24 10.94 0.23 33.86
C ASP A 24 12.23 -0.27 34.52
N ALA A 25 12.73 -1.45 34.11
CA ALA A 25 13.96 -2.04 34.64
C ALA A 25 15.24 -1.49 33.98
N ALA A 26 15.16 -0.98 32.75
CA ALA A 26 16.32 -0.53 31.99
C ALA A 26 17.04 0.65 32.67
N SER A 27 18.35 0.55 32.83
CA SER A 27 19.20 1.62 33.33
C SER A 27 19.88 2.40 32.20
N LEU A 28 20.39 3.60 32.49
CA LEU A 28 21.22 4.34 31.55
C LEU A 28 22.50 3.57 31.18
N GLU A 29 23.03 2.78 32.12
CA GLU A 29 24.21 1.95 31.89
C GLU A 29 23.92 0.87 30.84
N ASP A 30 22.78 0.16 30.93
CA ASP A 30 22.37 -0.83 29.92
C ASP A 30 22.33 -0.23 28.51
N VAL A 31 21.77 0.97 28.37
CA VAL A 31 21.70 1.69 27.10
C VAL A 31 23.10 2.05 26.58
N GLN A 32 23.99 2.53 27.46
CA GLN A 32 25.36 2.88 27.10
C GLN A 32 26.20 1.66 26.72
N GLU A 33 26.05 0.55 27.43
CA GLU A 33 26.72 -0.71 27.13
C GLU A 33 26.26 -1.26 25.79
N TRP A 34 24.94 -1.26 25.55
CA TRP A 34 24.38 -1.67 24.27
C TRP A 34 24.89 -0.78 23.12
N PHE A 35 24.93 0.54 23.30
CA PHE A 35 25.51 1.45 22.32
C PHE A 35 26.98 1.11 22.01
N LYS A 36 27.82 0.91 23.04
CA LYS A 36 29.24 0.55 22.87
C LYS A 36 29.41 -0.80 22.16
N ALA A 37 28.51 -1.74 22.38
CA ALA A 37 28.56 -3.08 21.79
C ALA A 37 28.19 -3.07 20.30
N TYR A 38 27.21 -2.25 19.89
CA TYR A 38 26.62 -2.36 18.55
C TYR A 38 26.91 -1.17 17.61
N TYR A 39 27.28 0.01 18.12
CA TYR A 39 27.48 1.24 17.32
C TYR A 39 28.95 1.49 16.93
N GLY A 40 29.69 0.41 16.67
CA GLY A 40 31.03 0.47 16.08
C GLY A 40 30.99 0.56 14.55
N ALA A 41 32.01 1.20 13.95
CA ALA A 41 32.09 1.38 12.50
C ALA A 41 32.12 0.07 11.70
N ALA A 42 32.63 -1.02 12.28
CA ALA A 42 32.66 -2.34 11.63
C ALA A 42 31.28 -3.02 11.57
N ASN A 43 30.30 -2.54 12.35
CA ASN A 43 28.92 -3.04 12.37
C ASN A 43 27.93 -2.11 11.67
N ALA A 44 28.42 -1.09 10.93
CA ALA A 44 27.59 -0.08 10.30
C ALA A 44 27.73 -0.09 8.77
N VAL A 45 26.63 0.20 8.08
CA VAL A 45 26.60 0.42 6.63
C VAL A 45 26.01 1.80 6.36
N ILE A 46 26.71 2.62 5.57
CA ILE A 46 26.21 3.91 5.10
C ILE A 46 25.86 3.78 3.61
N SER A 47 24.62 4.09 3.26
CA SER A 47 24.13 4.14 1.88
C SER A 47 23.86 5.59 1.50
N ILE A 48 24.46 6.05 0.40
CA ILE A 48 24.34 7.43 -0.09
C ILE A 48 23.75 7.37 -1.50
N ALA A 49 22.62 8.05 -1.69
CA ALA A 49 21.98 8.19 -2.99
C ALA A 49 21.54 9.64 -3.18
N GLY A 50 21.82 10.22 -4.35
CA GLY A 50 21.50 11.60 -4.69
C GLY A 50 22.43 12.16 -5.76
N ASP A 51 22.29 13.46 -6.03
CA ASP A 51 23.18 14.22 -6.91
C ASP A 51 24.53 14.49 -6.21
N ILE A 52 25.39 13.48 -6.20
CA ILE A 52 26.71 13.53 -5.54
C ILE A 52 27.72 12.63 -6.26
N GLU A 53 28.93 13.13 -6.45
CA GLU A 53 30.04 12.35 -6.99
C GLU A 53 30.66 11.43 -5.92
N THR A 54 31.10 10.24 -6.32
CA THR A 54 31.70 9.23 -5.42
C THR A 54 32.86 9.78 -4.59
N GLN A 55 33.75 10.57 -5.20
CA GLN A 55 34.92 11.16 -4.52
C GLN A 55 34.47 12.15 -3.45
N THR A 56 33.48 12.98 -3.76
CA THR A 56 32.88 13.93 -2.82
C THR A 56 32.19 13.22 -1.66
N ALA A 57 31.45 12.15 -1.94
CA ALA A 57 30.81 11.31 -0.93
C ALA A 57 31.85 10.69 0.00
N LYS A 58 32.90 10.06 -0.55
CA LYS A 58 33.98 9.43 0.22
C LYS A 58 34.68 10.44 1.13
N ALA A 59 35.10 11.60 0.61
CA ALA A 59 35.79 12.62 1.40
C ALA A 59 34.93 13.15 2.57
N LYS A 60 33.61 13.31 2.35
CA LYS A 60 32.67 13.69 3.42
C LYS A 60 32.52 12.57 4.46
N VAL A 61 32.37 11.33 4.04
CA VAL A 61 32.27 10.18 4.95
C VAL A 61 33.52 10.04 5.81
N GLU A 62 34.72 10.11 5.21
CA GLU A 62 35.99 10.06 5.92
C GLU A 62 36.11 11.22 6.93
N LYS A 63 35.72 12.44 6.55
CA LYS A 63 35.76 13.61 7.43
C LYS A 63 34.85 13.48 8.66
N TYR A 64 33.63 12.98 8.50
CA TYR A 64 32.64 12.96 9.58
C TYR A 64 32.60 11.65 10.38
N PHE A 65 32.90 10.52 9.75
CA PHE A 65 32.76 9.20 10.35
C PHE A 65 34.07 8.42 10.43
N GLY A 66 35.14 8.87 9.76
CA GLY A 66 36.40 8.14 9.70
C GLY A 66 37.14 7.99 11.04
N SER A 67 36.79 8.80 12.05
CA SER A 67 37.34 8.70 13.41
C SER A 67 36.55 7.75 14.33
N ILE A 68 35.42 7.19 13.87
CA ILE A 68 34.62 6.26 14.68
C ILE A 68 35.37 4.92 14.80
N PRO A 69 35.63 4.42 16.02
CA PRO A 69 36.29 3.13 16.20
C PRO A 69 35.49 1.98 15.59
N ALA A 70 36.17 0.90 15.18
CA ALA A 70 35.55 -0.30 14.62
C ALA A 70 34.47 -0.91 15.55
N GLY A 71 34.62 -0.76 16.86
CA GLY A 71 33.81 -1.45 17.87
C GLY A 71 34.24 -2.90 18.07
N PRO A 72 33.64 -3.60 19.05
CA PRO A 72 33.89 -5.02 19.25
C PRO A 72 33.28 -5.87 18.12
N PRO A 73 33.77 -7.10 17.88
CA PRO A 73 33.11 -8.03 16.97
C PRO A 73 31.67 -8.31 17.41
N VAL A 74 30.72 -8.19 16.47
CA VAL A 74 29.30 -8.48 16.71
C VAL A 74 29.01 -9.91 16.26
N ALA A 75 28.50 -10.73 17.17
CA ALA A 75 28.03 -12.07 16.83
C ALA A 75 26.78 -11.99 15.97
N ARG A 76 26.75 -12.73 14.86
CA ARG A 76 25.55 -12.91 14.03
C ARG A 76 24.90 -14.23 14.37
N HIS A 77 23.57 -14.25 14.36
CA HIS A 77 22.82 -15.49 14.54
C HIS A 77 22.82 -16.30 13.25
N ASP A 78 22.96 -17.61 13.37
CA ASP A 78 22.66 -18.52 12.26
C ASP A 78 21.16 -18.55 11.98
N VAL A 79 20.80 -19.00 10.78
CA VAL A 79 19.41 -19.18 10.37
C VAL A 79 18.68 -20.08 11.36
N TRP A 80 17.57 -19.56 11.90
CA TRP A 80 16.71 -20.26 12.84
C TRP A 80 15.25 -19.99 12.49
N ILE A 81 14.68 -20.83 11.62
CA ILE A 81 13.34 -20.59 11.08
C ILE A 81 12.24 -20.78 12.14
N ALA A 82 12.48 -21.68 13.10
CA ALA A 82 11.50 -22.09 14.11
C ALA A 82 10.14 -22.47 13.49
N LYS A 83 10.14 -23.38 12.51
CA LYS A 83 8.91 -23.85 11.87
C LYS A 83 7.95 -24.45 12.92
N MET A 84 6.70 -24.01 12.92
CA MET A 84 5.64 -24.54 13.79
C MET A 84 5.06 -25.85 13.23
N GLU A 85 4.36 -26.62 14.07
CA GLU A 85 3.66 -27.85 13.69
C GLU A 85 2.20 -27.77 14.19
N GLY A 86 1.25 -28.24 13.38
CA GLY A 86 -0.17 -28.23 13.72
C GLY A 86 -0.79 -26.83 13.76
N THR A 87 -1.95 -26.73 14.41
CA THR A 87 -2.73 -25.49 14.52
C THR A 87 -2.70 -24.96 15.95
N HIS A 88 -2.22 -23.72 16.10
CA HIS A 88 -2.25 -22.97 17.36
C HIS A 88 -3.32 -21.88 17.27
N ARG A 89 -4.19 -21.72 18.28
CA ARG A 89 -5.27 -20.71 18.25
C ARG A 89 -5.20 -19.77 19.46
N GLN A 90 -5.47 -18.48 19.22
CA GLN A 90 -5.69 -17.47 20.25
C GLN A 90 -6.94 -16.64 19.93
N LEU A 91 -7.71 -16.33 20.97
CA LEU A 91 -8.81 -15.38 20.93
C LEU A 91 -8.39 -14.14 21.75
N ALA A 92 -8.56 -12.95 21.19
CA ALA A 92 -8.33 -11.68 21.85
C ALA A 92 -9.52 -10.72 21.64
N GLN A 93 -9.67 -9.77 22.56
CA GLN A 93 -10.57 -8.63 22.39
C GLN A 93 -9.75 -7.35 22.32
N ASP A 94 -10.14 -6.42 21.45
CA ASP A 94 -9.48 -5.13 21.27
C ASP A 94 -10.51 -4.07 20.84
N ARG A 95 -10.17 -2.79 20.90
CA ARG A 95 -11.01 -1.65 20.49
C ARG A 95 -11.11 -1.55 18.97
N VAL A 96 -11.62 -2.60 18.33
CA VAL A 96 -11.84 -2.72 16.89
C VAL A 96 -13.33 -2.73 16.57
N PRO A 97 -13.79 -2.09 15.48
CA PRO A 97 -15.22 -2.00 15.15
C PRO A 97 -15.78 -3.26 14.48
N LEU A 98 -14.92 -4.07 13.87
CA LEU A 98 -15.25 -5.30 13.16
C LEU A 98 -14.25 -6.38 13.56
N PRO A 99 -14.69 -7.64 13.71
CA PRO A 99 -13.80 -8.73 14.07
C PRO A 99 -12.79 -9.03 12.94
N ARG A 100 -11.63 -9.53 13.32
CA ARG A 100 -10.52 -9.85 12.40
C ARG A 100 -9.94 -11.22 12.69
N ILE A 101 -9.47 -11.89 11.64
CA ILE A 101 -8.70 -13.13 11.74
C ILE A 101 -7.32 -12.94 11.12
N TYR A 102 -6.31 -13.49 11.79
CA TYR A 102 -4.92 -13.58 11.34
C TYR A 102 -4.53 -15.06 11.25
N LYS A 103 -3.87 -15.46 10.17
CA LYS A 103 -3.21 -16.77 10.03
C LYS A 103 -1.73 -16.54 9.73
N VAL A 104 -0.84 -17.09 10.55
CA VAL A 104 0.61 -16.80 10.52
C VAL A 104 1.41 -18.10 10.48
N TRP A 105 2.40 -18.16 9.60
CA TRP A 105 3.37 -19.26 9.49
C TRP A 105 4.78 -18.70 9.64
N ASN A 106 5.68 -19.46 10.27
CA ASN A 106 7.11 -19.14 10.22
C ASN A 106 7.72 -19.76 8.97
N ILE A 107 8.44 -18.94 8.22
CA ILE A 107 9.00 -19.26 6.91
C ILE A 107 10.49 -18.91 6.89
N PRO A 108 11.25 -19.32 5.85
CA PRO A 108 12.65 -18.99 5.71
C PRO A 108 12.94 -17.49 5.75
N GLN A 109 14.17 -17.20 6.13
CA GLN A 109 14.75 -15.87 6.17
C GLN A 109 14.81 -15.18 4.80
N TRP A 110 15.04 -13.87 4.86
CA TRP A 110 15.27 -13.03 3.69
C TRP A 110 16.39 -13.58 2.79
N GLY A 111 16.22 -13.46 1.47
CA GLY A 111 17.20 -13.88 0.46
C GLY A 111 17.14 -15.36 0.07
N SER A 112 16.42 -16.19 0.82
CA SER A 112 16.17 -17.60 0.45
C SER A 112 15.23 -17.72 -0.75
N ALA A 113 15.38 -18.80 -1.54
CA ALA A 113 14.53 -19.02 -2.71
C ALA A 113 13.06 -19.20 -2.31
N ASP A 114 12.80 -19.93 -1.23
CA ASP A 114 11.45 -20.15 -0.74
C ASP A 114 10.78 -18.85 -0.28
N ALA A 115 11.51 -17.94 0.37
CA ALA A 115 10.97 -16.63 0.76
C ALA A 115 10.52 -15.81 -0.44
N ASP A 116 11.32 -15.78 -1.51
CA ASP A 116 10.96 -15.07 -2.75
C ASP A 116 9.73 -15.71 -3.41
N TYR A 117 9.66 -17.05 -3.46
CA TYR A 117 8.50 -17.76 -3.99
C TYR A 117 7.26 -17.54 -3.14
N LEU A 118 7.38 -17.52 -1.81
CA LEU A 118 6.27 -17.25 -0.90
C LEU A 118 5.77 -15.82 -1.01
N ASN A 119 6.65 -14.84 -1.27
CA ASN A 119 6.22 -13.48 -1.57
C ASN A 119 5.34 -13.44 -2.85
N LEU A 120 5.73 -14.17 -3.89
CA LEU A 120 4.91 -14.30 -5.09
C LEU A 120 3.59 -15.06 -4.82
N VAL A 121 3.59 -16.04 -3.91
CA VAL A 121 2.36 -16.72 -3.45
C VAL A 121 1.42 -15.72 -2.78
N SER A 122 1.90 -14.83 -1.90
CA SER A 122 1.05 -13.79 -1.30
C SER A 122 0.44 -12.84 -2.33
N ASP A 123 1.19 -12.51 -3.39
CA ASP A 123 0.71 -11.67 -4.49
C ASP A 123 -0.41 -12.35 -5.30
N VAL A 124 -0.26 -13.64 -5.62
CA VAL A 124 -1.33 -14.42 -6.29
C VAL A 124 -2.60 -14.43 -5.44
N LEU A 125 -2.44 -14.66 -4.15
CA LEU A 125 -3.54 -14.82 -3.21
C LEU A 125 -4.27 -13.51 -2.92
N SER A 126 -3.60 -12.36 -2.89
CA SER A 126 -4.20 -11.14 -2.33
C SER A 126 -3.99 -9.81 -3.08
N VAL A 127 -3.09 -9.73 -4.07
CA VAL A 127 -2.81 -8.46 -4.76
C VAL A 127 -3.72 -8.24 -5.97
N GLY A 128 -4.48 -7.15 -5.94
CA GLY A 128 -5.40 -6.72 -7.00
C GLY A 128 -6.81 -7.33 -6.91
N LYS A 129 -7.78 -6.74 -7.64
CA LYS A 129 -9.19 -7.17 -7.65
C LYS A 129 -9.37 -8.60 -8.19
N ASN A 130 -8.42 -9.07 -8.99
CA ASN A 130 -8.42 -10.42 -9.56
C ASN A 130 -7.66 -11.46 -8.71
N SER A 131 -7.17 -11.09 -7.52
CA SER A 131 -6.54 -12.06 -6.60
C SER A 131 -7.57 -13.04 -6.03
N ARG A 132 -7.12 -14.25 -5.68
CA ARG A 132 -8.04 -15.33 -5.25
C ARG A 132 -8.86 -14.91 -4.03
N PHE A 133 -8.21 -14.40 -2.99
CA PHE A 133 -8.90 -14.00 -1.77
C PHE A 133 -9.79 -12.78 -1.98
N TYR A 134 -9.36 -11.76 -2.72
CA TYR A 134 -10.23 -10.60 -2.97
C TYR A 134 -11.47 -11.02 -3.76
N LYS A 135 -11.27 -11.73 -4.88
CA LYS A 135 -12.35 -12.18 -5.75
C LYS A 135 -13.37 -12.99 -4.95
N ARG A 136 -12.91 -13.95 -4.14
CA ARG A 136 -13.82 -14.78 -3.35
C ARG A 136 -14.42 -14.05 -2.16
N LEU A 137 -13.61 -13.60 -1.20
CA LEU A 137 -14.10 -13.12 0.10
C LEU A 137 -14.74 -11.72 0.03
N VAL A 138 -14.25 -10.84 -0.84
CA VAL A 138 -14.67 -9.43 -0.89
C VAL A 138 -15.67 -9.18 -2.01
N TYR A 139 -15.46 -9.79 -3.19
CA TYR A 139 -16.27 -9.52 -4.37
C TYR A 139 -17.45 -10.50 -4.52
N GLU A 140 -17.22 -11.81 -4.53
CA GLU A 140 -18.25 -12.85 -4.73
C GLU A 140 -19.07 -13.10 -3.46
N ASP A 141 -18.43 -13.59 -2.40
CA ASP A 141 -19.10 -14.00 -1.16
C ASP A 141 -19.55 -12.79 -0.32
N GLN A 142 -18.90 -11.64 -0.52
CA GLN A 142 -19.13 -10.40 0.23
C GLN A 142 -19.11 -10.60 1.76
N ILE A 143 -18.27 -11.51 2.25
CA ILE A 143 -18.13 -11.84 3.68
C ILE A 143 -17.05 -10.99 4.37
N ALA A 144 -16.06 -10.49 3.64
CA ALA A 144 -14.98 -9.65 4.17
C ALA A 144 -15.06 -8.21 3.65
N THR A 145 -14.68 -7.23 4.48
CA THR A 145 -14.44 -5.84 4.01
C THR A 145 -13.07 -5.72 3.36
N SER A 146 -12.11 -6.55 3.77
CA SER A 146 -10.74 -6.55 3.26
C SER A 146 -10.05 -7.88 3.59
N VAL A 147 -9.16 -8.31 2.71
CA VAL A 147 -8.24 -9.44 2.93
C VAL A 147 -6.89 -9.12 2.30
N SER A 148 -5.80 -9.47 2.99
CA SER A 148 -4.44 -9.34 2.46
C SER A 148 -3.56 -10.50 2.91
N ALA A 149 -2.54 -10.80 2.10
CA ALA A 149 -1.46 -11.73 2.42
C ALA A 149 -0.12 -11.06 2.15
N TYR A 150 0.89 -11.32 2.98
CA TYR A 150 2.24 -10.76 2.80
C TYR A 150 3.29 -11.62 3.52
N VAL A 151 4.55 -11.42 3.16
CA VAL A 151 5.70 -11.94 3.91
C VAL A 151 6.40 -10.82 4.69
N ASP A 152 6.78 -11.12 5.93
CA ASP A 152 7.67 -10.31 6.75
C ASP A 152 9.01 -11.05 6.89
N LEU A 153 9.95 -10.73 6.00
CA LEU A 153 11.23 -11.43 5.89
C LEU A 153 12.30 -10.73 6.74
N ARG A 154 12.95 -11.48 7.61
CA ARG A 154 14.00 -11.00 8.53
C ARG A 154 15.27 -11.82 8.34
N GLU A 155 16.32 -11.48 9.09
CA GLU A 155 17.67 -12.02 8.92
C GLU A 155 17.79 -13.53 9.11
N ILE A 156 17.14 -14.10 10.14
CA ILE A 156 17.28 -15.53 10.49
C ILE A 156 16.00 -16.34 10.30
N ALA A 157 14.88 -15.68 10.04
CA ALA A 157 13.56 -16.26 9.73
C ALA A 157 12.65 -15.21 9.09
N GLY A 158 11.48 -15.62 8.60
CA GLY A 158 10.41 -14.72 8.19
C GLY A 158 9.04 -15.23 8.64
N GLN A 159 7.99 -14.47 8.34
CA GLN A 159 6.61 -14.91 8.55
C GLN A 159 5.77 -14.72 7.29
N PHE A 160 4.91 -15.69 6.96
CA PHE A 160 3.83 -15.51 6.00
C PHE A 160 2.56 -15.20 6.78
N THR A 161 1.87 -14.11 6.45
CA THR A 161 0.67 -13.66 7.19
C THR A 161 -0.49 -13.46 6.23
N ILE A 162 -1.65 -14.01 6.58
CA ILE A 162 -2.95 -13.68 5.99
C ILE A 162 -3.76 -12.94 7.06
N VAL A 163 -4.38 -11.82 6.69
CA VAL A 163 -5.29 -11.07 7.56
C VAL A 163 -6.58 -10.74 6.82
N ALA A 164 -7.72 -10.98 7.46
CA ALA A 164 -9.04 -10.63 6.93
C ALA A 164 -9.89 -9.91 7.98
N THR A 165 -10.66 -8.92 7.53
CA THR A 165 -11.66 -8.20 8.36
C THR A 165 -13.05 -8.58 7.90
N ALA A 166 -13.88 -9.08 8.82
CA ALA A 166 -15.23 -9.51 8.49
C ALA A 166 -16.15 -8.32 8.17
N GLN A 167 -17.16 -8.57 7.33
CA GLN A 167 -18.32 -7.70 7.22
C GLN A 167 -19.15 -7.71 8.51
N GLN A 168 -19.99 -6.70 8.67
CA GLN A 168 -20.86 -6.61 9.83
C GLN A 168 -21.81 -7.82 9.91
N GLY A 169 -21.78 -8.52 11.04
CA GLY A 169 -22.65 -9.68 11.30
C GLY A 169 -22.16 -11.00 10.71
N VAL A 170 -20.99 -11.03 10.06
CA VAL A 170 -20.36 -12.26 9.55
C VAL A 170 -19.50 -12.91 10.62
N ASP A 171 -19.61 -14.23 10.78
CA ASP A 171 -18.77 -15.02 11.70
C ASP A 171 -17.36 -15.21 11.11
N LEU A 172 -16.33 -15.09 11.95
CA LEU A 172 -14.94 -15.34 11.52
C LEU A 172 -14.71 -16.77 11.05
N LYS A 173 -15.56 -17.73 11.45
CA LYS A 173 -15.52 -19.11 10.95
C LYS A 173 -15.80 -19.20 9.45
N ASP A 174 -16.73 -18.39 8.93
CA ASP A 174 -17.05 -18.37 7.50
C ASP A 174 -15.88 -17.77 6.71
N ILE A 175 -15.23 -16.74 7.26
CA ILE A 175 -14.01 -16.14 6.72
C ILE A 175 -12.87 -17.17 6.69
N GLU A 176 -12.62 -17.84 7.83
CA GLU A 176 -11.56 -18.84 7.96
C GLU A 176 -11.76 -19.97 6.95
N LYS A 177 -12.98 -20.50 6.86
CA LYS A 177 -13.33 -21.55 5.89
C LYS A 177 -13.04 -21.12 4.46
N ALA A 178 -13.41 -19.90 4.07
CA ALA A 178 -13.14 -19.39 2.72
C ALA A 178 -11.64 -19.23 2.44
N ILE A 179 -10.86 -18.77 3.43
CA ILE A 179 -9.38 -18.70 3.33
C ILE A 179 -8.80 -20.10 3.14
N ASP A 180 -9.23 -21.06 3.96
CA ASP A 180 -8.69 -22.42 3.98
C ASP A 180 -9.01 -23.18 2.69
N GLU A 181 -10.21 -23.02 2.16
CA GLU A 181 -10.60 -23.64 0.89
C GLU A 181 -9.79 -23.07 -0.29
N GLU A 182 -9.58 -21.74 -0.37
CA GLU A 182 -8.74 -21.15 -1.42
C GLU A 182 -7.26 -21.51 -1.28
N LEU A 183 -6.75 -21.54 -0.04
CA LEU A 183 -5.38 -21.95 0.23
C LEU A 183 -5.20 -23.43 -0.15
N ALA A 184 -6.15 -24.31 0.18
CA ALA A 184 -6.12 -25.70 -0.23
C ALA A 184 -6.14 -25.87 -1.76
N ILE A 185 -6.95 -25.09 -2.48
CA ILE A 185 -6.95 -25.08 -3.95
C ILE A 185 -5.58 -24.64 -4.47
N PHE A 186 -4.95 -23.63 -3.88
CA PHE A 186 -3.61 -23.20 -4.25
C PHE A 186 -2.56 -24.29 -4.00
N LEU A 187 -2.56 -24.90 -2.81
CA LEU A 187 -1.64 -25.98 -2.46
C LEU A 187 -1.78 -27.18 -3.42
N GLN A 188 -3.01 -27.50 -3.83
CA GLN A 188 -3.28 -28.60 -4.75
C GLN A 188 -2.90 -28.26 -6.20
N LYS A 189 -3.28 -27.10 -6.72
CA LYS A 189 -3.19 -26.79 -8.17
C LYS A 189 -2.03 -25.87 -8.53
N GLY A 190 -1.54 -25.08 -7.59
CA GLY A 190 -0.61 -23.98 -7.85
C GLY A 190 -1.27 -22.80 -8.55
N PRO A 191 -0.48 -21.79 -8.96
CA PRO A 191 -0.96 -20.68 -9.77
C PRO A 191 -1.16 -21.12 -11.23
N SER A 192 -2.17 -20.55 -11.87
CA SER A 192 -2.38 -20.63 -13.31
C SER A 192 -1.35 -19.79 -14.07
N ARG A 193 -1.23 -20.01 -15.38
CA ARG A 193 -0.34 -19.21 -16.24
C ARG A 193 -0.69 -17.72 -16.22
N SER A 194 -1.98 -17.37 -16.27
CA SER A 194 -2.42 -15.97 -16.20
C SER A 194 -2.07 -15.32 -14.87
N GLU A 195 -2.20 -16.05 -13.76
CA GLU A 195 -1.76 -15.57 -12.44
C GLU A 195 -0.24 -15.34 -12.39
N MET A 196 0.56 -16.25 -12.96
CA MET A 196 2.02 -16.11 -13.05
C MET A 196 2.44 -14.88 -13.87
N ASP A 197 1.87 -14.71 -15.06
CA ASP A 197 2.18 -13.58 -15.94
C ASP A 197 1.84 -12.25 -15.25
N ARG A 198 0.68 -12.22 -14.55
CA ARG A 198 0.20 -11.08 -13.78
C ARG A 198 1.16 -10.67 -12.67
N ILE A 199 1.49 -11.59 -11.76
CA ILE A 199 2.32 -11.26 -10.58
C ILE A 199 3.74 -10.88 -10.98
N LYS A 200 4.31 -11.50 -12.01
CA LYS A 200 5.66 -11.14 -12.49
C LYS A 200 5.70 -9.74 -13.06
N THR A 201 4.67 -9.38 -13.83
CA THR A 201 4.51 -8.04 -14.39
C THR A 201 4.35 -7.00 -13.28
N GLN A 202 3.48 -7.27 -12.31
CA GLN A 202 3.25 -6.40 -11.16
C GLN A 202 4.52 -6.24 -10.31
N TYR A 203 5.25 -7.32 -10.03
CA TYR A 203 6.49 -7.30 -9.26
C TYR A 203 7.56 -6.44 -9.95
N ARG A 204 7.79 -6.64 -11.25
CA ARG A 204 8.74 -5.83 -12.04
C ARG A 204 8.35 -4.36 -12.03
N ALA A 205 7.08 -4.05 -12.29
CA ALA A 205 6.59 -2.68 -12.30
C ALA A 205 6.69 -2.02 -10.90
N GLY A 206 6.42 -2.78 -9.84
CA GLY A 206 6.58 -2.34 -8.44
C GLY A 206 8.03 -2.04 -8.08
N PHE A 207 8.98 -2.89 -8.50
CA PHE A 207 10.40 -2.64 -8.31
C PHE A 207 10.87 -1.36 -9.02
N ILE A 208 10.49 -1.19 -10.29
CA ILE A 208 10.85 0.00 -11.11
C ILE A 208 10.34 1.28 -10.43
N ARG A 209 9.06 1.32 -10.04
CA ARG A 209 8.48 2.45 -9.31
C ARG A 209 9.13 2.68 -7.95
N GLY A 210 9.52 1.60 -7.27
CA GLY A 210 10.24 1.67 -6.01
C GLY A 210 11.52 2.49 -6.15
N ILE A 211 12.37 2.11 -7.11
CA ILE A 211 13.67 2.71 -7.35
C ILE A 211 13.63 4.11 -7.98
N GLU A 212 12.46 4.66 -8.33
CA GLU A 212 12.31 6.08 -8.68
C GLU A 212 12.67 7.01 -7.54
N ARG A 213 12.42 6.56 -6.32
CA ARG A 213 12.74 7.32 -5.13
C ARG A 213 14.20 7.10 -4.76
N ILE A 214 14.91 8.21 -4.54
CA ILE A 214 16.30 8.21 -4.08
C ILE A 214 16.41 7.52 -2.71
N GLY A 215 15.42 7.70 -1.83
CA GLY A 215 15.32 7.04 -0.53
C GLY A 215 13.90 6.80 -0.06
N GLY A 216 13.77 6.40 1.21
CA GLY A 216 12.54 5.83 1.77
C GLY A 216 12.37 4.34 1.45
N PHE A 217 11.42 3.68 2.10
CA PHE A 217 11.19 2.24 1.96
C PHE A 217 10.96 1.84 0.49
N GLY A 218 11.79 0.91 -0.01
CA GLY A 218 11.79 0.44 -1.40
C GLY A 218 12.44 1.39 -2.41
N GLY A 219 13.04 2.50 -1.97
CA GLY A 219 13.86 3.40 -2.80
C GLY A 219 15.30 2.91 -2.98
N LYS A 220 16.10 3.62 -3.78
CA LYS A 220 17.48 3.21 -4.12
C LYS A 220 18.34 3.00 -2.86
N SER A 221 18.41 3.98 -1.97
CA SER A 221 19.24 3.89 -0.76
C SER A 221 18.82 2.76 0.18
N ASP A 222 17.52 2.56 0.38
CA ASP A 222 16.97 1.47 1.21
C ASP A 222 17.25 0.09 0.60
N ILE A 223 17.04 -0.08 -0.70
CA ILE A 223 17.36 -1.34 -1.39
C ILE A 223 18.85 -1.64 -1.26
N LEU A 224 19.73 -0.68 -1.57
CA LEU A 224 21.18 -0.89 -1.47
C LEU A 224 21.62 -1.21 -0.03
N ALA A 225 21.09 -0.47 0.95
CA ALA A 225 21.40 -0.67 2.37
C ALA A 225 20.93 -2.05 2.85
N ARG A 226 19.67 -2.40 2.62
CA ARG A 226 19.09 -3.69 3.01
C ARG A 226 19.86 -4.87 2.41
N ASN A 227 20.21 -4.77 1.12
CA ASN A 227 20.94 -5.83 0.43
C ASN A 227 22.41 -5.94 0.93
N GLN A 228 23.06 -4.82 1.23
CA GLN A 228 24.38 -4.83 1.85
C GLN A 228 24.35 -5.42 3.26
N VAL A 229 23.32 -5.12 4.06
CA VAL A 229 23.18 -5.59 5.44
C VAL A 229 22.89 -7.09 5.49
N TYR A 230 21.91 -7.58 4.73
CA TYR A 230 21.50 -8.98 4.81
C TYR A 230 22.19 -9.92 3.82
N GLY A 231 22.78 -9.38 2.74
CA GLY A 231 23.41 -10.16 1.67
C GLY A 231 24.89 -9.91 1.50
N ASP A 232 25.51 -9.09 2.36
CA ASP A 232 26.91 -8.64 2.30
C ASP A 232 27.35 -8.00 0.96
N ARG A 233 26.40 -7.63 0.08
CA ARG A 233 26.64 -6.92 -1.18
C ARG A 233 25.45 -6.06 -1.59
N PRO A 234 25.65 -4.84 -2.11
CA PRO A 234 24.55 -3.91 -2.37
C PRO A 234 23.71 -4.32 -3.59
N ASP A 235 24.24 -5.15 -4.49
CA ASP A 235 23.59 -5.61 -5.71
C ASP A 235 22.90 -6.99 -5.59
N GLN A 236 22.76 -7.53 -4.37
CA GLN A 236 22.07 -8.80 -4.09
C GLN A 236 20.63 -8.85 -4.65
N TYR A 237 19.97 -7.69 -4.77
CA TYR A 237 18.63 -7.57 -5.32
C TYR A 237 18.52 -8.14 -6.74
N LYS A 238 19.60 -8.13 -7.53
CA LYS A 238 19.62 -8.69 -8.89
C LYS A 238 19.33 -10.19 -8.88
N ILE A 239 19.85 -10.92 -7.90
CA ILE A 239 19.60 -12.36 -7.74
C ILE A 239 18.11 -12.61 -7.49
N THR A 240 17.46 -11.79 -6.65
CA THR A 240 16.01 -11.86 -6.42
C THR A 240 15.24 -11.53 -7.69
N LEU A 241 15.63 -10.49 -8.44
CA LEU A 241 14.97 -10.15 -9.71
C LEU A 241 15.06 -11.29 -10.73
N ASP A 242 16.24 -11.89 -10.89
CA ASP A 242 16.47 -13.02 -11.80
C ASP A 242 15.66 -14.25 -11.37
N ARG A 243 15.60 -14.52 -10.06
CA ARG A 243 14.81 -15.62 -9.49
C ARG A 243 13.32 -15.41 -9.73
N VAL A 244 12.79 -14.21 -9.51
CA VAL A 244 11.38 -13.89 -9.79
C VAL A 244 11.08 -14.00 -11.28
N ALA A 245 11.98 -13.53 -12.15
CA ALA A 245 11.82 -13.66 -13.59
C ALA A 245 11.80 -15.13 -14.04
N ALA A 246 12.64 -15.98 -13.45
CA ALA A 246 12.75 -17.40 -13.76
C ALA A 246 11.67 -18.28 -13.08
N ALA A 247 11.00 -17.78 -12.03
CA ALA A 247 10.09 -18.57 -11.20
C ALA A 247 8.99 -19.28 -12.01
N THR A 248 8.74 -20.55 -11.73
CA THR A 248 7.69 -21.34 -12.37
C THR A 248 6.51 -21.57 -11.43
N ALA A 249 5.36 -21.94 -11.98
CA ALA A 249 4.19 -22.32 -11.18
C ALA A 249 4.50 -23.50 -10.24
N LYS A 250 5.43 -24.39 -10.65
CA LYS A 250 5.89 -25.51 -9.83
C LYS A 250 6.67 -25.02 -8.60
N ASP A 251 7.58 -24.07 -8.78
CA ASP A 251 8.38 -23.52 -7.67
C ASP A 251 7.50 -22.90 -6.58
N LEU A 252 6.52 -22.09 -6.98
CA LEU A 252 5.55 -21.48 -6.06
C LEU A 252 4.72 -22.53 -5.34
N LYS A 253 4.22 -23.53 -6.08
CA LYS A 253 3.41 -24.61 -5.50
C LYS A 253 4.23 -25.43 -4.49
N GLU A 254 5.45 -25.81 -4.83
CA GLU A 254 6.30 -26.63 -3.95
C GLU A 254 6.72 -25.86 -2.69
N SER A 255 7.08 -24.57 -2.82
CA SER A 255 7.39 -23.72 -1.67
C SER A 255 6.16 -23.55 -0.75
N ALA A 256 4.99 -23.25 -1.31
CA ALA A 256 3.76 -23.15 -0.52
C ALA A 256 3.41 -24.46 0.20
N ASN A 257 3.57 -25.61 -0.47
CA ASN A 257 3.35 -26.91 0.17
C ASN A 257 4.36 -27.18 1.30
N ARG A 258 5.61 -26.74 1.17
CA ARG A 258 6.64 -26.93 2.21
C ARG A 258 6.34 -26.12 3.47
N TRP A 259 5.75 -24.93 3.32
CA TRP A 259 5.69 -23.94 4.40
C TRP A 259 4.29 -23.60 4.91
N LEU A 260 3.25 -23.74 4.09
CA LEU A 260 1.89 -23.30 4.41
C LEU A 260 0.90 -24.45 4.61
N SER A 261 1.31 -25.69 4.35
CA SER A 261 0.46 -26.88 4.52
C SER A 261 0.24 -27.30 5.97
N ASP A 262 1.11 -26.83 6.87
CA ASP A 262 1.09 -27.14 8.31
C ASP A 262 1.76 -26.02 9.11
N GLY A 263 1.54 -25.97 10.42
CA GLY A 263 2.23 -25.05 11.33
C GLY A 263 1.63 -23.65 11.34
N VAL A 264 0.30 -23.55 11.45
CA VAL A 264 -0.42 -22.28 11.43
C VAL A 264 -0.76 -21.78 12.83
N TYR A 265 -0.49 -20.51 13.07
CA TYR A 265 -1.01 -19.76 14.21
C TYR A 265 -2.21 -18.91 13.78
N VAL A 266 -3.36 -19.12 14.42
CA VAL A 266 -4.62 -18.42 14.15
C VAL A 266 -4.96 -17.49 15.32
N LEU A 267 -5.10 -16.19 15.05
CA LEU A 267 -5.54 -15.20 16.03
C LEU A 267 -6.85 -14.55 15.58
N GLU A 268 -7.85 -14.63 16.44
CA GLU A 268 -9.12 -13.91 16.30
C GLU A 268 -9.12 -12.68 17.21
N ILE A 269 -9.46 -11.51 16.66
CA ILE A 269 -9.64 -10.26 17.43
C ILE A 269 -11.09 -9.83 17.34
N HIS A 270 -11.74 -9.67 18.49
CA HIS A 270 -13.13 -9.25 18.62
C HIS A 270 -13.25 -7.85 19.25
N PRO A 271 -14.33 -7.09 18.98
CA PRO A 271 -14.56 -5.79 19.60
C PRO A 271 -14.59 -5.83 21.14
N PHE A 272 -13.95 -4.84 21.78
CA PHE A 272 -13.94 -4.61 23.22
C PHE A 272 -14.89 -3.45 23.60
N PRO A 273 -15.72 -3.57 24.66
CA PRO A 273 -16.65 -2.52 25.09
C PRO A 273 -15.97 -1.31 25.77
N ASP A 274 -16.52 -0.11 25.58
CA ASP A 274 -15.91 1.16 25.98
C ASP A 274 -15.92 1.43 27.51
N TYR A 275 -14.79 1.91 28.03
CA TYR A 275 -14.63 2.56 29.35
C TYR A 275 -13.81 3.86 29.21
N SER A 276 -14.14 4.91 29.97
CA SER A 276 -13.50 6.23 29.93
C SER A 276 -12.75 6.60 31.22
N ALA A 277 -11.60 7.28 31.08
CA ALA A 277 -10.94 8.06 32.13
C ALA A 277 -10.10 9.21 31.51
N SER A 278 -9.96 10.30 32.28
CA SER A 278 -9.53 11.68 32.00
C SER A 278 -7.99 11.90 32.02
N THR A 279 -7.38 13.09 32.10
CA THR A 279 -7.35 14.36 31.32
C THR A 279 -6.07 15.06 31.84
N GLU A 280 -4.89 14.78 31.29
CA GLU A 280 -3.70 15.62 31.49
C GLU A 280 -2.66 15.34 30.39
N ASP A 281 -2.22 16.40 29.71
CA ASP A 281 -1.41 16.36 28.48
C ASP A 281 -0.06 17.05 28.75
N ALA A 282 0.99 16.61 28.05
CA ALA A 282 2.33 17.18 28.16
C ALA A 282 2.39 18.57 27.50
N ASP A 283 3.23 19.46 28.04
CA ASP A 283 3.48 20.79 27.45
C ASP A 283 4.27 20.67 26.14
N ARG A 284 3.56 20.84 25.03
CA ARG A 284 4.08 20.83 23.65
C ARG A 284 4.44 22.25 23.15
N SER A 285 4.62 23.24 24.04
CA SER A 285 4.71 24.66 23.66
C SER A 285 6.00 25.10 22.97
N LYS A 286 7.01 24.23 22.77
CA LYS A 286 8.27 24.62 22.09
C LYS A 286 8.76 23.59 21.09
N LEU A 287 8.94 24.05 19.85
CA LEU A 287 9.62 23.33 18.78
C LEU A 287 11.15 23.47 18.93
N PRO A 288 11.94 22.43 18.63
CA PRO A 288 13.38 22.55 18.45
C PRO A 288 13.71 23.33 17.17
N ASP A 289 14.81 24.07 17.22
CA ASP A 289 15.27 24.95 16.14
C ASP A 289 15.77 24.16 14.93
N VAL A 290 15.25 24.48 13.74
CA VAL A 290 15.61 23.85 12.45
C VAL A 290 16.32 24.89 11.60
N GLY A 291 17.62 24.69 11.38
CA GLY A 291 18.46 25.58 10.57
C GLY A 291 18.07 25.64 9.09
N ASP A 292 18.84 26.40 8.32
CA ASP A 292 18.51 26.71 6.93
C ASP A 292 18.65 25.50 5.99
N PHE A 293 17.60 25.27 5.20
CA PHE A 293 17.56 24.24 4.17
C PHE A 293 18.34 24.67 2.91
N PRO A 294 19.03 23.74 2.24
CA PRO A 294 19.65 24.03 0.95
C PRO A 294 18.58 24.42 -0.10
N PRO A 295 18.92 25.25 -1.09
CA PRO A 295 17.97 25.66 -2.12
C PRO A 295 17.55 24.45 -2.98
N LEU A 296 16.24 24.18 -3.03
CA LEU A 296 15.66 23.18 -3.93
C LEU A 296 15.82 23.62 -5.39
N ARG A 297 16.22 22.67 -6.26
CA ARG A 297 16.17 22.82 -7.71
C ARG A 297 15.07 21.93 -8.27
N PHE A 298 14.15 22.52 -9.04
CA PHE A 298 13.05 21.80 -9.69
C PHE A 298 13.37 21.62 -11.18
N PRO A 299 12.85 20.56 -11.83
CA PRO A 299 12.94 20.43 -13.28
C PRO A 299 12.15 21.56 -13.96
N ASP A 300 12.57 21.92 -15.16
CA ASP A 300 11.82 22.86 -16.00
C ASP A 300 10.45 22.28 -16.33
N LEU A 301 9.44 23.15 -16.38
CA LEU A 301 8.06 22.79 -16.67
C LEU A 301 7.67 23.27 -18.06
N GLU A 302 7.40 22.33 -18.95
CA GLU A 302 6.80 22.61 -20.25
C GLU A 302 5.27 22.68 -20.12
N LYS A 303 4.62 23.60 -20.84
CA LYS A 303 3.18 23.82 -20.76
C LYS A 303 2.58 23.94 -22.15
N THR A 304 1.42 23.32 -22.35
CA THR A 304 0.61 23.48 -23.55
C THR A 304 -0.88 23.35 -23.23
N THR A 305 -1.74 23.72 -24.18
CA THR A 305 -3.19 23.54 -24.09
C THR A 305 -3.66 22.82 -25.34
N LEU A 306 -4.34 21.68 -25.17
CA LEU A 306 -4.89 20.92 -26.29
C LEU A 306 -6.08 21.64 -26.91
N ALA A 307 -6.44 21.28 -28.15
CA ALA A 307 -7.57 21.90 -28.86
C ALA A 307 -8.93 21.76 -28.14
N ASN A 308 -9.09 20.73 -27.30
CA ASN A 308 -10.29 20.51 -26.49
C ASN A 308 -10.30 21.31 -25.15
N GLY A 309 -9.28 22.13 -24.91
CA GLY A 309 -9.15 22.98 -23.71
C GLY A 309 -8.45 22.34 -22.52
N LEU A 310 -7.97 21.09 -22.62
CA LEU A 310 -7.17 20.46 -21.56
C LEU A 310 -5.82 21.15 -21.42
N ASN A 311 -5.51 21.66 -20.23
CA ASN A 311 -4.18 22.18 -19.92
C ASN A 311 -3.23 21.02 -19.61
N VAL A 312 -2.01 21.05 -20.18
CA VAL A 312 -0.99 20.02 -19.98
C VAL A 312 0.27 20.67 -19.43
N ILE A 313 0.81 20.11 -18.35
CA ILE A 313 2.07 20.49 -17.73
C ILE A 313 2.97 19.25 -17.72
N LEU A 314 4.16 19.35 -18.30
CA LEU A 314 5.15 18.26 -18.34
C LEU A 314 6.40 18.65 -17.56
N ALA A 315 6.86 17.74 -16.69
CA ALA A 315 8.20 17.75 -16.12
C ALA A 315 8.96 16.51 -16.63
N GLU A 316 9.77 16.69 -17.66
CA GLU A 316 10.50 15.60 -18.32
C GLU A 316 11.60 15.00 -17.43
N ARG A 317 11.66 13.66 -17.35
CA ARG A 317 12.65 12.91 -16.56
C ARG A 317 12.97 11.54 -17.17
N HIS A 318 14.19 11.33 -17.65
CA HIS A 318 14.60 10.08 -18.33
C HIS A 318 15.27 9.03 -17.45
N ASP A 319 15.35 9.24 -16.13
CA ASP A 319 16.11 8.34 -15.24
C ASP A 319 15.58 6.89 -15.24
N ILE A 320 14.27 6.73 -15.48
CA ILE A 320 13.52 5.47 -15.35
C ILE A 320 12.42 5.42 -16.42
N PRO A 321 12.17 4.27 -17.06
CA PRO A 321 11.22 4.14 -18.17
C PRO A 321 9.75 4.09 -17.71
N VAL A 322 9.32 5.10 -16.95
CA VAL A 322 7.96 5.28 -16.43
C VAL A 322 7.48 6.69 -16.76
N VAL A 323 6.18 6.81 -17.00
CA VAL A 323 5.49 8.09 -17.15
C VAL A 323 4.29 8.11 -16.21
N ASP A 324 4.26 9.11 -15.32
CA ASP A 324 3.16 9.38 -14.41
C ASP A 324 2.29 10.51 -14.94
N PHE A 325 0.98 10.33 -14.79
CA PHE A 325 -0.07 11.25 -15.20
C PHE A 325 -0.98 11.53 -14.02
N ASN A 326 -1.37 12.79 -13.85
CA ASN A 326 -2.35 13.22 -12.88
C ASN A 326 -3.32 14.20 -13.54
N TRP A 327 -4.50 13.71 -13.93
CA TRP A 327 -5.61 14.57 -14.35
C TRP A 327 -6.26 15.16 -13.11
N VAL A 328 -6.22 16.48 -12.97
CA VAL A 328 -6.82 17.24 -11.89
C VAL A 328 -8.05 17.95 -12.43
N PHE A 329 -9.20 17.66 -11.85
CA PHE A 329 -10.49 18.28 -12.14
C PHE A 329 -10.84 19.23 -11.00
N ASP A 330 -11.28 20.43 -11.33
CA ASP A 330 -11.71 21.46 -10.39
C ASP A 330 -13.12 21.16 -9.83
N ALA A 331 -13.20 20.05 -9.09
CA ALA A 331 -14.41 19.58 -8.44
C ALA A 331 -14.06 18.56 -7.37
N GLY A 332 -14.27 18.87 -6.09
CA GLY A 332 -14.15 17.91 -4.99
C GLY A 332 -15.49 17.64 -4.31
N TYR A 333 -15.49 17.01 -3.14
CA TYR A 333 -16.72 16.79 -2.38
C TYR A 333 -17.33 18.07 -1.76
N ALA A 334 -16.67 19.24 -1.92
CA ALA A 334 -17.31 20.54 -1.73
C ALA A 334 -18.37 20.83 -2.81
N ALA A 335 -18.20 20.31 -4.03
CA ALA A 335 -19.17 20.46 -5.12
C ALA A 335 -20.48 19.70 -4.85
N ASP A 336 -20.50 18.79 -3.87
CA ASP A 336 -21.71 18.10 -3.42
C ASP A 336 -22.71 19.04 -2.71
N GLN A 337 -22.38 20.32 -2.46
CA GLN A 337 -23.26 21.30 -1.80
C GLN A 337 -24.66 21.38 -2.44
N PHE A 338 -24.74 21.15 -3.75
CA PHE A 338 -26.00 21.20 -4.51
C PHE A 338 -26.61 19.82 -4.76
N GLY A 339 -26.04 18.76 -4.18
CA GLY A 339 -26.47 17.38 -4.37
C GLY A 339 -26.41 16.56 -3.08
N LEU A 340 -26.26 15.25 -3.22
CA LEU A 340 -26.11 14.35 -2.08
C LEU A 340 -24.65 14.39 -1.59
N PRO A 341 -24.39 14.65 -0.30
CA PRO A 341 -23.04 14.60 0.24
C PRO A 341 -22.38 13.23 0.01
N GLY A 342 -21.14 13.24 -0.47
CA GLY A 342 -20.37 12.05 -0.81
C GLY A 342 -20.45 11.62 -2.27
N THR A 343 -21.23 12.32 -3.11
CA THR A 343 -21.43 11.99 -4.54
C THR A 343 -20.11 12.07 -5.30
N ALA A 344 -19.34 13.16 -5.17
CA ALA A 344 -18.02 13.30 -5.81
C ALA A 344 -17.12 12.09 -5.54
N SER A 345 -16.96 11.71 -4.27
CA SER A 345 -16.10 10.59 -3.90
C SER A 345 -16.64 9.23 -4.36
N MET A 346 -17.96 9.05 -4.44
CA MET A 346 -18.55 7.81 -4.93
C MET A 346 -18.40 7.71 -6.46
N THR A 347 -18.61 8.81 -7.18
CA THR A 347 -18.39 8.87 -8.64
C THR A 347 -16.95 8.51 -8.97
N MET A 348 -15.97 9.10 -8.27
CA MET A 348 -14.56 8.77 -8.48
C MET A 348 -14.26 7.31 -8.16
N ASN A 349 -14.80 6.75 -7.07
CA ASN A 349 -14.61 5.33 -6.72
C ASN A 349 -15.22 4.37 -7.75
N MET A 350 -16.24 4.80 -8.49
CA MET A 350 -16.94 3.97 -9.47
C MET A 350 -16.35 4.03 -10.88
N LEU A 351 -15.38 4.92 -11.16
CA LEU A 351 -14.82 5.07 -12.51
C LEU A 351 -14.22 3.76 -13.03
N ASP A 352 -13.53 3.00 -12.18
CA ASP A 352 -12.87 1.74 -12.56
C ASP A 352 -13.70 0.49 -12.25
N GLU A 353 -14.99 0.66 -11.91
CA GLU A 353 -15.91 -0.46 -11.65
C GLU A 353 -16.69 -0.91 -12.91
N GLY A 354 -16.53 -0.21 -14.03
CA GLY A 354 -17.05 -0.66 -15.30
C GLY A 354 -17.20 0.46 -16.32
N THR A 355 -16.79 0.16 -17.56
CA THR A 355 -16.99 1.00 -18.73
C THR A 355 -17.96 0.34 -19.71
N LYS A 356 -18.28 1.04 -20.81
CA LYS A 356 -19.04 0.46 -21.92
C LYS A 356 -18.36 -0.77 -22.55
N LYS A 357 -17.04 -0.92 -22.38
CA LYS A 357 -16.23 -1.95 -23.03
C LYS A 357 -15.75 -3.04 -22.07
N ARG A 358 -15.65 -2.75 -20.77
CA ARG A 358 -14.98 -3.60 -19.79
C ARG A 358 -15.70 -3.56 -18.44
N SER A 359 -15.85 -4.72 -17.83
CA SER A 359 -16.20 -4.87 -16.41
C SER A 359 -15.05 -4.43 -15.48
N ALA A 360 -15.35 -4.24 -14.19
CA ALA A 360 -14.34 -3.96 -13.15
C ALA A 360 -13.16 -4.96 -13.19
N LEU A 361 -13.46 -6.24 -13.34
CA LEU A 361 -12.46 -7.31 -13.36
C LEU A 361 -11.58 -7.27 -14.62
N GLU A 362 -12.16 -6.94 -15.77
CA GLU A 362 -11.43 -6.77 -17.04
C GLU A 362 -10.55 -5.52 -17.01
N ILE A 363 -11.03 -4.40 -16.43
CA ILE A 363 -10.20 -3.20 -16.20
C ILE A 363 -9.01 -3.57 -15.31
N SER A 364 -9.25 -4.27 -14.20
CA SER A 364 -8.17 -4.74 -13.32
C SER A 364 -7.18 -5.64 -14.06
N ALA A 365 -7.67 -6.60 -14.85
CA ALA A 365 -6.82 -7.54 -15.58
C ALA A 365 -5.94 -6.83 -16.61
N GLU A 366 -6.46 -5.79 -17.25
CA GLU A 366 -5.71 -4.98 -18.20
C GLU A 366 -4.65 -4.11 -17.51
N LYS A 367 -4.98 -3.47 -16.38
CA LYS A 367 -3.99 -2.75 -15.56
C LYS A 367 -2.81 -3.65 -15.22
N ASP A 368 -3.10 -4.87 -14.75
CA ASP A 368 -2.09 -5.81 -14.33
C ASP A 368 -1.22 -6.30 -15.50
N ARG A 369 -1.84 -6.57 -16.66
CA ARG A 369 -1.13 -6.97 -17.89
C ARG A 369 -0.18 -5.89 -18.40
N LEU A 370 -0.59 -4.62 -18.30
CA LEU A 370 0.20 -3.48 -18.76
C LEU A 370 1.29 -3.08 -17.74
N GLY A 371 1.24 -3.60 -16.51
CA GLY A 371 2.06 -3.12 -15.40
C GLY A 371 1.69 -1.69 -14.96
N ALA A 372 0.49 -1.23 -15.33
CA ALA A 372 0.01 0.12 -15.08
C ALA A 372 -0.68 0.21 -13.72
N SER A 373 -0.57 1.38 -13.07
CA SER A 373 -1.37 1.72 -11.90
C SER A 373 -2.34 2.85 -12.27
N LEU A 374 -3.63 2.57 -12.24
CA LEU A 374 -4.69 3.55 -12.50
C LEU A 374 -5.64 3.59 -11.30
N GLY A 375 -5.87 4.79 -10.80
CA GLY A 375 -6.76 5.03 -9.67
C GLY A 375 -7.31 6.46 -9.65
N SER A 376 -8.41 6.62 -8.95
CA SER A 376 -9.18 7.86 -8.87
C SER A 376 -9.47 8.20 -7.42
N SER A 377 -9.53 9.49 -7.12
CA SER A 377 -9.85 9.98 -5.78
C SER A 377 -10.52 11.35 -5.82
N SER A 378 -11.22 11.68 -4.75
CA SER A 378 -11.80 13.00 -4.51
C SER A 378 -11.25 13.56 -3.20
N GLN A 379 -10.90 14.84 -3.22
CA GLN A 379 -10.53 15.67 -2.08
C GLN A 379 -11.60 16.76 -1.89
N LEU A 380 -11.34 17.74 -1.02
CA LEU A 380 -12.31 18.79 -0.72
C LEU A 380 -12.67 19.59 -1.99
N ASP A 381 -11.67 20.08 -2.72
CA ASP A 381 -11.88 20.96 -3.87
C ASP A 381 -11.53 20.33 -5.22
N ILE A 382 -10.81 19.21 -5.21
CA ILE A 382 -10.37 18.56 -6.46
C ILE A 382 -10.76 17.08 -6.52
N CYS A 383 -10.97 16.62 -7.74
CA CYS A 383 -10.99 15.21 -8.09
C CYS A 383 -9.76 14.94 -8.94
N ASN A 384 -9.17 13.78 -8.80
CA ASN A 384 -8.02 13.42 -9.61
C ASN A 384 -8.08 11.99 -10.09
N VAL A 385 -7.58 11.76 -11.30
CA VAL A 385 -7.29 10.43 -11.84
C VAL A 385 -5.80 10.35 -12.07
N ARG A 386 -5.16 9.31 -11.53
CA ARG A 386 -3.72 9.07 -11.65
C ARG A 386 -3.48 7.83 -12.48
N LEU A 387 -2.55 7.92 -13.42
CA LEU A 387 -2.01 6.79 -14.16
C LEU A 387 -0.50 6.77 -14.01
N SER A 388 0.08 5.64 -13.65
CA SER A 388 1.51 5.36 -13.77
C SER A 388 1.67 4.25 -14.80
N ALA A 389 2.43 4.51 -15.87
CA ALA A 389 2.57 3.59 -17.00
C ALA A 389 4.05 3.33 -17.33
N LEU A 390 4.38 2.07 -17.63
CA LEU A 390 5.67 1.73 -18.22
C LEU A 390 5.75 2.32 -19.63
N LYS A 391 6.90 2.92 -19.99
CA LYS A 391 7.13 3.55 -21.31
C LYS A 391 6.78 2.62 -22.47
N GLU A 392 7.14 1.33 -22.35
CA GLU A 392 6.88 0.29 -23.36
C GLU A 392 5.37 0.02 -23.60
N ASN A 393 4.52 0.28 -22.60
CA ASN A 393 3.07 0.02 -22.63
C ASN A 393 2.24 1.31 -22.59
N LEU A 394 2.86 2.45 -22.90
CA LEU A 394 2.28 3.76 -22.64
C LEU A 394 0.97 3.99 -23.40
N GLU A 395 0.93 3.64 -24.69
CA GLU A 395 -0.23 3.88 -25.55
C GLU A 395 -1.45 3.07 -25.09
N GLN A 396 -1.26 1.79 -24.76
CA GLN A 396 -2.32 0.94 -24.25
C GLN A 396 -2.80 1.41 -22.86
N SER A 397 -1.88 1.89 -22.03
CA SER A 397 -2.20 2.43 -20.69
C SER A 397 -3.03 3.71 -20.77
N LEU A 398 -2.68 4.62 -21.68
CA LEU A 398 -3.46 5.83 -21.95
C LEU A 398 -4.84 5.48 -22.53
N ALA A 399 -4.93 4.51 -23.43
CA ALA A 399 -6.21 4.06 -23.97
C ALA A 399 -7.13 3.46 -22.89
N LEU A 400 -6.58 2.73 -21.92
CA LEU A 400 -7.33 2.22 -20.77
C LEU A 400 -7.81 3.37 -19.87
N ALA A 401 -6.94 4.32 -19.56
CA ALA A 401 -7.30 5.49 -18.76
C ALA A 401 -8.38 6.34 -19.44
N ALA A 402 -8.30 6.55 -20.76
CA ALA A 402 -9.31 7.27 -21.53
C ALA A 402 -10.68 6.57 -21.47
N ASP A 403 -10.73 5.24 -21.57
CA ASP A 403 -11.98 4.48 -21.44
C ASP A 403 -12.60 4.63 -20.05
N VAL A 404 -11.77 4.52 -18.99
CA VAL A 404 -12.19 4.66 -17.58
C VAL A 404 -12.67 6.09 -17.27
N ILE A 405 -11.98 7.11 -17.78
CA ILE A 405 -12.31 8.51 -17.53
C ILE A 405 -13.54 8.92 -18.34
N LEU A 406 -13.67 8.52 -19.61
CA LEU A 406 -14.68 9.06 -20.52
C LEU A 406 -15.94 8.20 -20.62
N ASN A 407 -15.86 6.90 -20.34
CA ASN A 407 -16.96 5.96 -20.59
C ASN A 407 -17.38 5.09 -19.38
N PRO A 408 -17.35 5.57 -18.13
CA PRO A 408 -17.87 4.79 -17.01
C PRO A 408 -19.38 4.58 -17.17
N VAL A 409 -19.88 3.38 -16.87
CA VAL A 409 -21.32 3.06 -16.95
C VAL A 409 -22.02 3.01 -15.60
N PHE A 410 -21.24 3.05 -14.52
CA PHE A 410 -21.71 3.02 -13.13
C PHE A 410 -22.68 1.84 -12.87
N PRO A 411 -22.22 0.57 -12.93
CA PRO A 411 -23.10 -0.59 -12.77
C PRO A 411 -23.86 -0.56 -11.43
N GLU A 412 -25.16 -0.89 -11.45
CA GLU A 412 -26.03 -0.82 -10.26
C GLU A 412 -25.62 -1.80 -9.15
N ASP A 413 -25.16 -2.98 -9.55
CA ASP A 413 -24.63 -4.02 -8.66
C ASP A 413 -23.34 -3.55 -7.97
N GLU A 414 -22.42 -2.92 -8.72
CA GLU A 414 -21.21 -2.32 -8.15
C GLU A 414 -21.52 -1.15 -7.21
N LEU A 415 -22.48 -0.30 -7.59
CA LEU A 415 -22.93 0.79 -6.73
C LEU A 415 -23.53 0.26 -5.42
N ALA A 416 -24.34 -0.80 -5.49
CA ALA A 416 -24.90 -1.45 -4.31
C ALA A 416 -23.80 -2.02 -3.40
N ARG A 417 -22.78 -2.69 -3.97
CA ARG A 417 -21.61 -3.20 -3.22
C ARG A 417 -20.85 -2.07 -2.54
N LEU A 418 -20.54 -0.99 -3.27
CA LEU A 418 -19.79 0.15 -2.75
C LEU A 418 -20.57 0.96 -1.71
N LYS A 419 -21.90 1.06 -1.82
CA LYS A 419 -22.75 1.61 -0.75
C LYS A 419 -22.62 0.81 0.55
N LYS A 420 -22.68 -0.54 0.50
CA LYS A 420 -22.50 -1.38 1.70
C LYS A 420 -21.13 -1.14 2.35
N GLN A 421 -20.07 -1.11 1.55
CA GLN A 421 -18.70 -0.83 2.03
C GLN A 421 -18.59 0.58 2.63
N ARG A 422 -19.20 1.59 1.99
CA ARG A 422 -19.24 2.97 2.49
C ARG A 422 -19.98 3.07 3.82
N MET A 423 -21.08 2.33 4.00
CA MET A 423 -21.82 2.29 5.27
C MET A 423 -20.96 1.73 6.41
N ALA A 424 -20.23 0.64 6.18
CA ALA A 424 -19.29 0.09 7.17
C ALA A 424 -18.19 1.10 7.52
N ARG A 425 -17.64 1.78 6.50
CA ARG A 425 -16.66 2.86 6.69
C ARG A 425 -17.21 4.02 7.52
N ILE A 426 -18.43 4.52 7.22
CA ILE A 426 -19.03 5.62 7.99
C ILE A 426 -19.24 5.24 9.46
N LYS A 427 -19.66 4.00 9.75
CA LYS A 427 -19.77 3.50 11.13
C LYS A 427 -18.42 3.51 11.85
N GLN A 428 -17.36 3.07 11.18
CA GLN A 428 -16.00 3.13 11.72
C GLN A 428 -15.52 4.57 11.93
N GLU A 429 -15.83 5.48 11.00
CA GLU A 429 -15.46 6.88 11.11
C GLU A 429 -16.10 7.54 12.34
N LYS A 430 -17.35 7.17 12.67
CA LYS A 430 -18.10 7.68 13.82
C LYS A 430 -17.57 7.24 15.18
N VAL A 431 -16.73 6.21 15.27
CA VAL A 431 -16.21 5.70 16.56
C VAL A 431 -14.70 5.90 16.75
N ARG A 432 -14.01 6.42 15.72
CA ARG A 432 -12.58 6.75 15.79
C ARG A 432 -12.40 8.25 16.05
N PRO A 433 -11.64 8.67 17.10
CA PRO A 433 -11.60 10.06 17.54
C PRO A 433 -11.34 11.08 16.41
N PHE A 434 -10.32 10.84 15.60
CA PHE A 434 -9.94 11.78 14.54
C PHE A 434 -10.98 11.88 13.43
N SER A 435 -11.45 10.75 12.89
CA SER A 435 -12.44 10.76 11.82
C SER A 435 -13.81 11.23 12.31
N MET A 436 -14.18 10.97 13.57
CA MET A 436 -15.40 11.49 14.16
C MET A 436 -15.39 13.02 14.17
N ALA A 437 -14.26 13.62 14.56
CA ALA A 437 -14.08 15.07 14.51
C ALA A 437 -14.22 15.61 13.07
N LEU A 438 -13.57 14.98 12.08
CA LEU A 438 -13.69 15.38 10.66
C LEU A 438 -15.11 15.31 10.10
N ARG A 439 -16.01 14.55 10.72
CA ARG A 439 -17.42 14.47 10.31
C ARG A 439 -18.30 15.57 10.91
N VAL A 440 -17.95 16.08 12.09
CA VAL A 440 -18.79 17.00 12.86
C VAL A 440 -18.26 18.43 12.81
N PHE A 441 -16.94 18.58 12.96
CA PHE A 441 -16.25 19.87 13.01
C PHE A 441 -16.53 20.80 11.81
N PRO A 442 -16.58 20.33 10.55
CA PRO A 442 -16.76 21.24 9.40
C PRO A 442 -18.10 21.97 9.44
N LYS A 443 -19.17 21.28 9.83
CA LYS A 443 -20.49 21.89 9.99
C LYS A 443 -20.54 22.94 11.10
N LEU A 444 -19.78 22.73 12.19
CA LEU A 444 -19.68 23.70 13.29
C LEU A 444 -18.88 24.94 12.88
N LEU A 445 -17.84 24.76 12.07
CA LEU A 445 -16.96 25.83 11.63
C LEU A 445 -17.61 26.69 10.53
N TYR A 446 -18.20 26.07 9.52
CA TYR A 446 -18.69 26.76 8.31
C TYR A 446 -20.20 27.01 8.29
N GLY A 447 -20.97 26.38 9.19
CA GLY A 447 -22.44 26.43 9.17
C GLY A 447 -23.06 25.43 8.18
N GLN A 448 -24.34 25.10 8.35
CA GLN A 448 -24.99 23.99 7.65
C GLN A 448 -25.03 24.14 6.12
N ASP A 449 -25.17 25.36 5.60
CA ASP A 449 -25.42 25.62 4.18
C ASP A 449 -24.15 25.96 3.39
N HIS A 450 -22.97 25.85 3.99
CA HIS A 450 -21.68 26.12 3.33
C HIS A 450 -21.15 24.90 2.57
N ALA A 451 -20.47 25.10 1.43
CA ALA A 451 -19.85 24.02 0.63
C ALA A 451 -18.91 23.11 1.43
N TYR A 452 -18.29 23.67 2.47
CA TYR A 452 -17.31 23.03 3.34
C TYR A 452 -17.92 22.46 4.63
N SER A 453 -19.26 22.45 4.74
CA SER A 453 -19.96 21.88 5.90
C SER A 453 -20.05 20.36 5.86
N ASN A 454 -19.83 19.76 4.68
CA ASN A 454 -19.84 18.33 4.46
C ASN A 454 -18.73 17.63 5.28
N PRO A 455 -18.92 16.35 5.66
CA PRO A 455 -17.87 15.57 6.32
C PRO A 455 -16.57 15.58 5.52
N LEU A 456 -15.46 16.06 6.12
CA LEU A 456 -14.14 16.12 5.47
C LEU A 456 -13.52 14.75 5.21
N THR A 457 -14.17 13.68 5.65
CA THR A 457 -13.83 12.31 5.23
C THR A 457 -14.25 12.03 3.79
N GLY A 458 -15.03 12.93 3.17
CA GLY A 458 -15.58 12.81 1.80
C GLY A 458 -16.64 11.71 1.66
N SER A 459 -16.95 10.96 2.73
CA SER A 459 -17.84 9.81 2.68
C SER A 459 -19.33 10.16 2.68
N GLY A 460 -19.66 11.44 2.86
CA GLY A 460 -21.04 11.88 3.01
C GLY A 460 -21.68 11.36 4.29
N THR A 461 -22.97 11.07 4.23
CA THR A 461 -23.79 10.59 5.35
C THR A 461 -24.37 9.21 5.03
N GLU A 462 -24.86 8.51 6.05
CA GLU A 462 -25.58 7.25 5.84
C GLU A 462 -26.83 7.46 4.97
N ALA A 463 -27.58 8.54 5.24
CA ALA A 463 -28.77 8.90 4.48
C ALA A 463 -28.44 9.20 3.01
N SER A 464 -27.43 10.04 2.76
CA SER A 464 -27.02 10.38 1.39
C SER A 464 -26.45 9.16 0.65
N THR A 465 -25.66 8.31 1.32
CA THR A 465 -25.14 7.06 0.75
C THR A 465 -26.27 6.13 0.32
N MET A 466 -27.32 5.97 1.13
CA MET A 466 -28.45 5.13 0.78
C MET A 466 -29.27 5.72 -0.38
N ALA A 467 -29.52 7.03 -0.37
CA ALA A 467 -30.31 7.73 -1.37
C ALA A 467 -29.64 7.84 -2.75
N MET A 468 -28.30 7.85 -2.79
CA MET A 468 -27.51 8.08 -4.01
C MET A 468 -27.85 7.11 -5.13
N THR A 469 -28.06 7.59 -6.34
CA THR A 469 -28.43 6.78 -7.50
C THR A 469 -27.30 6.79 -8.52
N ARG A 470 -27.38 5.87 -9.48
CA ARG A 470 -26.52 5.87 -10.66
C ARG A 470 -26.58 7.18 -11.44
N ASN A 471 -27.76 7.81 -11.51
CA ASN A 471 -27.94 9.07 -12.23
C ASN A 471 -27.18 10.21 -11.54
N ASP A 472 -27.17 10.25 -10.20
CA ASP A 472 -26.38 11.25 -9.46
C ASP A 472 -24.88 11.16 -9.81
N LEU A 473 -24.35 9.94 -9.97
CA LEU A 473 -22.96 9.73 -10.36
C LEU A 473 -22.70 10.14 -11.82
N ALA A 474 -23.62 9.78 -12.72
CA ALA A 474 -23.53 10.13 -14.14
C ALA A 474 -23.62 11.65 -14.36
N ASP A 475 -24.49 12.33 -13.62
CA ASP A 475 -24.64 13.79 -13.67
C ASP A 475 -23.41 14.49 -13.10
N PHE A 476 -22.85 14.00 -11.98
CA PHE A 476 -21.58 14.52 -11.45
C PHE A 476 -20.45 14.35 -12.47
N HIS A 477 -20.30 13.15 -13.04
CA HIS A 477 -19.30 12.84 -14.06
C HIS A 477 -19.41 13.79 -15.26
N LYS A 478 -20.61 13.90 -15.82
CA LYS A 478 -20.90 14.76 -16.96
C LYS A 478 -20.65 16.24 -16.65
N THR A 479 -20.91 16.69 -15.43
CA THR A 479 -20.74 18.10 -15.06
C THR A 479 -19.27 18.46 -14.86
N TRP A 480 -18.52 17.61 -14.15
CA TRP A 480 -17.24 18.00 -13.59
C TRP A 480 -16.01 17.36 -14.26
N LEU A 481 -16.14 16.19 -14.88
CA LEU A 481 -15.03 15.52 -15.55
C LEU A 481 -14.93 15.98 -17.02
N GLN A 482 -14.66 17.27 -17.19
CA GLN A 482 -14.58 17.95 -18.49
C GLN A 482 -13.17 18.48 -18.79
N PRO A 483 -12.71 18.44 -20.06
CA PRO A 483 -11.36 18.85 -20.43
C PRO A 483 -11.09 20.34 -20.15
N LYS A 484 -12.07 21.21 -20.47
CA LYS A 484 -11.94 22.67 -20.45
C LYS A 484 -11.56 23.29 -19.07
N ASN A 485 -11.81 22.58 -17.97
CA ASN A 485 -11.49 23.01 -16.60
C ASN A 485 -10.59 22.00 -15.87
N SER A 486 -9.82 21.21 -16.62
CA SER A 486 -8.89 20.24 -16.03
C SER A 486 -7.44 20.53 -16.42
N THR A 487 -6.53 20.07 -15.58
CA THR A 487 -5.09 20.12 -15.82
C THR A 487 -4.54 18.71 -15.75
N LEU A 488 -3.84 18.29 -16.80
CA LEU A 488 -3.04 17.09 -16.82
C LEU A 488 -1.60 17.43 -16.47
N VAL A 489 -1.13 16.93 -15.33
CA VAL A 489 0.29 17.01 -14.96
C VAL A 489 0.96 15.68 -15.33
N VAL A 490 2.05 15.75 -16.08
CA VAL A 490 2.83 14.59 -16.55
C VAL A 490 4.25 14.71 -16.04
N VAL A 491 4.81 13.61 -15.54
CA VAL A 491 6.20 13.52 -15.10
C VAL A 491 6.78 12.19 -15.58
N GLY A 492 7.96 12.19 -16.19
CA GLY A 492 8.66 10.95 -16.55
C GLY A 492 9.31 10.96 -17.92
N ASP A 493 9.62 9.77 -18.41
CA ASP A 493 10.42 9.53 -19.62
C ASP A 493 9.61 9.77 -20.89
N ILE A 494 9.25 11.04 -21.15
CA ILE A 494 8.53 11.46 -22.34
C ILE A 494 8.75 12.96 -22.60
N SER A 495 8.96 13.32 -23.87
CA SER A 495 8.99 14.71 -24.32
C SER A 495 7.60 15.22 -24.67
N LEU A 496 7.42 16.54 -24.69
CA LEU A 496 6.13 17.13 -25.06
C LEU A 496 5.72 16.77 -26.49
N GLU A 497 6.68 16.69 -27.41
CA GLU A 497 6.46 16.32 -28.81
C GLU A 497 5.93 14.88 -28.97
N GLU A 498 6.37 13.96 -28.12
CA GLU A 498 5.86 12.60 -28.10
C GLU A 498 4.50 12.49 -27.39
N LEU A 499 4.30 13.29 -26.34
CA LEU A 499 3.11 13.26 -25.49
C LEU A 499 1.87 13.78 -26.21
N VAL A 500 1.94 14.96 -26.84
CA VAL A 500 0.76 15.65 -27.40
C VAL A 500 0.00 14.77 -28.41
N PRO A 501 0.63 14.14 -29.41
CA PRO A 501 -0.08 13.29 -30.36
C PRO A 501 -0.77 12.08 -29.74
N LYS A 502 -0.32 11.62 -28.56
CA LYS A 502 -0.95 10.50 -27.83
C LYS A 502 -2.18 10.96 -27.05
N LEU A 503 -2.21 12.21 -26.59
CA LEU A 503 -3.34 12.80 -25.87
C LEU A 503 -4.47 13.27 -26.79
N GLU A 504 -4.18 13.52 -28.07
CA GLU A 504 -5.16 13.94 -29.07
C GLU A 504 -5.97 12.78 -29.69
N LYS A 505 -5.59 11.53 -29.42
CA LYS A 505 -6.33 10.32 -29.81
C LYS A 505 -7.42 10.01 -28.80
#